data_AF-A0A199VTW8-F1
#
_entry.id   AF-A0A199VTW8-F1
#
_cell.length_a   1.000
_cell.length_b   1.000
_cell.length_c   1.000
_cell.angle_alpha   90.00
_cell.angle_beta   90.00
_cell.angle_gamma   90.00
#
_symmetry.space_group_name_H-M   'P 1'
#
loop_
_entity.id
_entity.type
_entity.pdbx_description
1 polymer ?
#
loop_
_entity_poly.entity_id
_entity_poly.type
_entity_poly.pdbx_seq_one_letter_code
_entity_poly.pdbx_strand_id
1 'polypeptide(L)'
;MEAAALARLSFPGGGAGAGVVGGGRVAFPVSRGFLLAVKEKKKQQLHAPISASTSASASASASASASASASAGKEEALRYDSKVETLLDSVKWDNKGLVVAIAQNVDTGAILMQGFANREALATTILSRKATFFSRSRSSLWTKGETSKNFINVLDIFLDCDRDSIIYLGKPDGPTCHTGAETCYYSSVYDQLEGPKPNQDWLAATTLQSLEATISRRKEEIEEAQNRKPSWTKKLLLDKELLCSKVREEAGELVQTLLEGEDRSRTASEMADLLYHSMVLLTAKDVKIEEVLEVLRRRFARSGIEEKNSRKRREEVRSASHRAVRAVAAPCDDARWRLDSPPHASAVASAAVNNLGTHCCSSDELVP
;
A
#
# COMPACT_ATOMS: atom_id res chain seq x y z
N MET A 1 2.47 -36.04 32.46
CA MET A 1 1.51 -34.96 32.18
C MET A 1 2.08 -33.69 32.80
N GLU A 2 3.04 -33.05 32.13
CA GLU A 2 3.69 -31.84 32.66
C GLU A 2 2.93 -30.58 32.23
N ALA A 3 2.78 -29.66 33.17
CA ALA A 3 2.13 -28.37 32.95
C ALA A 3 3.12 -27.39 32.30
N ALA A 4 2.81 -26.93 31.08
CA ALA A 4 3.56 -25.85 30.44
C ALA A 4 3.24 -24.51 31.11
N ALA A 5 4.27 -23.79 31.55
CA ALA A 5 4.10 -22.50 32.24
C ALA A 5 3.60 -21.40 31.27
N LEU A 6 2.52 -20.72 31.67
CA LEU A 6 1.94 -19.59 30.96
C LEU A 6 2.84 -18.36 31.04
N ALA A 7 3.33 -17.89 29.90
CA ALA A 7 3.97 -16.58 29.77
C ALA A 7 2.93 -15.54 29.28
N ARG A 8 2.22 -14.91 30.21
CA ARG A 8 1.34 -13.76 29.91
C ARG A 8 2.17 -12.48 29.71
N LEU A 9 1.76 -11.62 28.78
CA LEU A 9 2.39 -10.31 28.55
C LEU A 9 1.89 -9.30 29.61
N SER A 10 2.55 -9.29 30.77
CA SER A 10 2.30 -8.28 31.81
C SER A 10 3.00 -6.97 31.47
N PHE A 11 2.23 -5.92 31.17
CA PHE A 11 2.74 -4.54 31.16
C PHE A 11 2.93 -4.04 32.61
N PRO A 12 4.01 -3.28 32.92
CA PRO A 12 4.27 -2.81 34.29
C PRO A 12 3.34 -1.65 34.66
N GLY A 13 2.25 -1.96 35.38
CA GLY A 13 1.43 -0.97 36.09
C GLY A 13 2.05 -0.56 37.42
N GLY A 14 2.20 0.75 37.65
CA GLY A 14 2.70 1.30 38.92
C GLY A 14 1.72 1.08 40.08
N GLY A 15 2.26 0.81 41.28
CA GLY A 15 1.50 0.35 42.45
C GLY A 15 0.54 1.38 43.08
N ALA A 16 -0.39 0.85 43.87
CA ALA A 16 -1.52 1.58 44.47
C ALA A 16 -1.21 2.29 45.79
N GLY A 17 -2.11 3.17 46.21
CA GLY A 17 -2.22 3.70 47.58
C GLY A 17 -3.65 4.11 47.89
N ALA A 18 -4.27 3.52 48.91
CA ALA A 18 -5.65 3.81 49.34
C ALA A 18 -5.65 4.70 50.60
N GLY A 19 -6.60 5.66 50.69
CA GLY A 19 -6.65 6.60 51.82
C GLY A 19 -7.84 7.57 51.84
N VAL A 20 -8.98 7.08 52.34
CA VAL A 20 -9.98 7.73 53.24
C VAL A 20 -10.10 9.28 53.27
N VAL A 21 -11.32 9.75 52.92
CA VAL A 21 -12.05 11.00 53.26
C VAL A 21 -11.28 12.32 53.54
N GLY A 22 -11.61 13.37 52.77
CA GLY A 22 -11.35 14.76 53.18
C GLY A 22 -11.77 15.78 52.11
N GLY A 23 -12.77 16.62 52.39
CA GLY A 23 -13.18 17.69 51.48
C GLY A 23 -12.18 18.85 51.50
N GLY A 24 -11.58 19.17 50.35
CA GLY A 24 -10.65 20.29 50.20
C GLY A 24 -10.54 20.75 48.75
N ARG A 25 -10.76 22.05 48.49
CA ARG A 25 -10.49 22.66 47.18
C ARG A 25 -8.97 22.73 46.99
N VAL A 26 -8.44 22.08 45.97
CA VAL A 26 -7.02 22.20 45.60
C VAL A 26 -6.93 23.01 44.31
N ALA A 27 -6.18 24.12 44.35
CA ALA A 27 -5.98 25.00 43.20
C ALA A 27 -4.92 24.43 42.25
N PHE A 28 -5.15 24.58 40.94
CA PHE A 28 -4.12 24.32 39.94
C PHE A 28 -3.05 25.43 39.97
N PRO A 29 -1.75 25.09 40.06
CA PRO A 29 -0.69 26.07 39.85
C PRO A 29 -0.61 26.43 38.36
N VAL A 30 -0.91 27.70 38.04
CA VAL A 30 -0.73 28.26 36.70
C VAL A 30 0.77 28.47 36.46
N SER A 31 1.38 27.62 35.63
CA SER A 31 2.77 27.81 35.21
C SER A 31 2.92 29.06 34.34
N ARG A 32 3.89 29.91 34.72
CA ARG A 32 4.22 31.19 34.07
C ARG A 32 4.40 31.06 32.55
N GLY A 33 3.73 31.92 31.80
CA GLY A 33 3.95 32.09 30.37
C GLY A 33 5.30 32.72 30.04
N PHE A 34 5.90 32.28 28.93
CA PHE A 34 7.13 32.85 28.39
C PHE A 34 6.77 33.87 27.29
N LEU A 35 6.77 35.16 27.63
CA LEU A 35 6.55 36.23 26.64
C LEU A 35 7.81 36.43 25.79
N LEU A 36 7.77 36.00 24.53
CA LEU A 36 8.73 36.43 23.51
C LEU A 36 8.30 37.78 22.94
N ALA A 37 9.06 38.83 23.26
CA ALA A 37 8.76 40.19 22.84
C ALA A 37 9.11 40.42 21.36
N VAL A 38 8.09 40.56 20.51
CA VAL A 38 8.25 41.07 19.15
C VAL A 38 8.45 42.59 19.23
N LYS A 39 9.64 43.08 18.84
CA LYS A 39 9.91 44.52 18.71
C LYS A 39 9.41 45.03 17.36
N GLU A 40 8.24 45.66 17.36
CA GLU A 40 7.86 46.56 16.26
C GLU A 40 8.84 47.75 16.16
N LYS A 41 9.19 48.13 14.94
CA LYS A 41 9.80 49.43 14.62
C LYS A 41 9.04 50.04 13.44
N LYS A 42 8.31 51.13 13.69
CA LYS A 42 7.60 51.90 12.68
C LYS A 42 7.77 53.41 12.92
N LYS A 43 8.55 54.07 12.07
CA LYS A 43 8.67 55.53 11.85
C LYS A 43 9.84 55.76 10.86
N GLN A 44 9.86 56.76 9.97
CA GLN A 44 8.85 57.78 9.60
C GLN A 44 9.15 58.26 8.16
N GLN A 45 8.19 58.90 7.49
CA GLN A 45 8.37 59.51 6.15
C GLN A 45 9.30 60.74 6.18
N LEU A 46 9.90 61.08 5.03
CA LEU A 46 10.23 62.46 4.64
C LEU A 46 10.19 62.60 3.10
N HIS A 47 9.98 63.83 2.60
CA HIS A 47 9.57 64.13 1.22
C HIS A 47 10.72 64.63 0.30
N ALA A 48 10.73 64.12 -0.94
CA ALA A 48 10.92 64.86 -2.21
C ALA A 48 12.20 65.76 -2.40
N PRO A 49 12.34 66.53 -3.51
CA PRO A 49 12.89 65.98 -4.76
C PRO A 49 14.06 66.82 -5.34
N ILE A 50 14.86 66.26 -6.27
CA ILE A 50 15.77 67.04 -7.12
C ILE A 50 15.69 66.57 -8.59
N SER A 51 15.67 67.53 -9.50
CA SER A 51 15.48 67.43 -10.95
C SER A 51 16.71 67.86 -11.76
N ALA A 52 16.97 67.21 -12.90
CA ALA A 52 17.66 67.72 -14.11
C ALA A 52 17.80 66.53 -15.11
N SER A 53 17.28 66.49 -16.35
CA SER A 53 17.54 67.31 -17.56
C SER A 53 18.98 67.14 -18.11
N THR A 54 19.27 66.95 -19.41
CA THR A 54 18.50 66.87 -20.68
C THR A 54 18.88 65.55 -21.44
N SER A 55 18.63 65.24 -22.73
CA SER A 55 18.01 65.88 -23.94
C SER A 55 17.42 64.75 -24.83
N ALA A 56 16.41 64.93 -25.68
CA ALA A 56 16.40 65.46 -27.07
C ALA A 56 17.48 64.86 -28.01
N SER A 57 17.20 64.36 -29.23
CA SER A 57 16.08 64.53 -30.18
C SER A 57 15.59 63.16 -30.72
N ALA A 58 14.35 62.92 -31.18
CA ALA A 58 13.37 63.69 -31.94
C ALA A 58 13.66 63.80 -33.45
N SER A 59 13.11 62.86 -34.23
CA SER A 59 12.38 63.17 -35.47
C SER A 59 11.44 62.02 -35.82
N ALA A 60 10.22 62.36 -36.21
CA ALA A 60 9.19 61.42 -36.63
C ALA A 60 8.80 61.69 -38.09
N SER A 61 8.33 60.67 -38.78
CA SER A 61 7.35 60.85 -39.86
C SER A 61 6.50 59.58 -39.98
N ALA A 62 5.19 59.78 -40.07
CA ALA A 62 4.21 58.72 -40.16
C ALA A 62 3.82 58.45 -41.61
N SER A 63 3.43 57.22 -41.91
CA SER A 63 2.46 56.92 -42.95
C SER A 63 1.68 55.67 -42.56
N ALA A 64 0.36 55.73 -42.77
CA ALA A 64 -0.56 54.68 -42.36
C ALA A 64 -0.96 53.81 -43.56
N SER A 65 -1.11 52.51 -43.33
CA SER A 65 -1.96 51.64 -44.15
C SER A 65 -2.44 50.47 -43.31
N ALA A 66 -3.73 50.15 -43.45
CA ALA A 66 -4.38 49.12 -42.66
C ALA A 66 -4.15 47.72 -43.24
N SER A 67 -3.94 46.74 -42.38
CA SER A 67 -4.31 45.35 -42.64
C SER A 67 -4.81 44.71 -41.35
N ALA A 68 -6.12 44.51 -41.26
CA ALA A 68 -6.70 43.71 -40.20
C ALA A 68 -6.46 42.23 -40.50
N SER A 69 -5.60 41.58 -39.72
CA SER A 69 -5.54 40.12 -39.62
C SER A 69 -5.58 39.73 -38.15
N ALA A 70 -6.80 39.47 -37.66
CA ALA A 70 -7.01 38.87 -36.35
C ALA A 70 -6.46 37.43 -36.37
N SER A 71 -5.19 37.27 -36.01
CA SER A 71 -4.66 35.98 -35.57
C SER A 71 -5.11 35.76 -34.12
N ALA A 72 -6.40 35.42 -33.97
CA ALA A 72 -6.85 34.68 -32.80
C ALA A 72 -6.12 33.33 -32.82
N GLY A 73 -4.94 33.29 -32.20
CA GLY A 73 -4.19 32.07 -32.00
C GLY A 73 -5.10 31.10 -31.26
N LYS A 74 -5.38 29.95 -31.88
CA LYS A 74 -6.12 28.89 -31.23
C LYS A 74 -5.30 28.39 -30.05
N GLU A 75 -5.61 28.84 -28.85
CA GLU A 75 -5.54 27.97 -27.69
C GLU A 75 -6.51 26.81 -27.99
N GLU A 76 -5.95 25.70 -28.47
CA GLU A 76 -6.65 24.42 -28.53
C GLU A 76 -6.75 23.88 -27.10
N ALA A 77 -7.57 24.58 -26.30
CA ALA A 77 -7.83 24.24 -24.91
C ALA A 77 -8.31 22.79 -24.86
N LEU A 78 -7.56 21.96 -24.14
CA LEU A 78 -7.90 20.56 -23.89
C LEU A 78 -9.32 20.49 -23.32
N ARG A 79 -10.30 20.16 -24.17
CA ARG A 79 -11.69 20.03 -23.78
C ARG A 79 -11.90 18.68 -23.12
N TYR A 80 -11.76 18.66 -21.80
CA TYR A 80 -12.16 17.54 -20.96
C TYR A 80 -13.69 17.36 -20.99
N ASP A 81 -14.18 16.23 -20.47
CA ASP A 81 -15.61 16.01 -20.28
C ASP A 81 -16.22 17.13 -19.42
N SER A 82 -17.46 17.56 -19.74
CA SER A 82 -18.09 18.70 -19.07
C SER A 82 -18.25 18.53 -17.56
N LYS A 83 -18.34 17.31 -17.05
CA LYS A 83 -18.37 17.01 -15.61
C LYS A 83 -16.99 17.16 -14.97
N VAL A 84 -15.93 16.78 -15.70
CA VAL A 84 -14.54 16.99 -15.27
C VAL A 84 -14.24 18.48 -15.20
N GLU A 85 -14.63 19.26 -16.20
CA GLU A 85 -14.51 20.72 -16.18
C GLU A 85 -15.24 21.33 -14.97
N THR A 86 -16.51 20.98 -14.77
CA THR A 86 -17.31 21.47 -13.63
C THR A 86 -16.67 21.11 -12.27
N LEU A 87 -16.01 19.95 -12.17
CA LEU A 87 -15.29 19.54 -10.96
C LEU A 87 -13.99 20.36 -10.78
N LEU A 88 -13.21 20.54 -11.85
CA LEU A 88 -11.95 21.31 -11.83
C LEU A 88 -12.17 22.79 -11.51
N ASP A 89 -13.25 23.38 -11.98
CA ASP A 89 -13.65 24.76 -11.70
C ASP A 89 -14.15 24.94 -10.25
N SER A 90 -14.48 23.84 -9.57
CA SER A 90 -14.91 23.84 -8.17
C SER A 90 -13.75 23.67 -7.16
N VAL A 91 -12.53 23.43 -7.63
CA VAL A 91 -11.32 23.34 -6.80
C VAL A 91 -10.81 24.76 -6.49
N LYS A 92 -10.44 24.98 -5.23
CA LYS A 92 -9.92 26.26 -4.72
C LYS A 92 -8.41 26.31 -4.95
N TRP A 93 -8.02 26.67 -6.17
CA TRP A 93 -6.62 26.84 -6.56
C TRP A 93 -5.96 28.03 -5.84
N ASP A 94 -4.68 27.89 -5.47
CA ASP A 94 -3.89 28.97 -4.91
C ASP A 94 -3.58 30.08 -5.95
N ASN A 95 -2.89 31.14 -5.52
CA ASN A 95 -2.52 32.26 -6.39
C ASN A 95 -1.50 31.91 -7.51
N LYS A 96 -1.07 30.64 -7.60
CA LYS A 96 -0.20 30.09 -8.65
C LYS A 96 -0.94 29.02 -9.48
N GLY A 97 -2.24 28.82 -9.26
CA GLY A 97 -3.04 27.79 -9.93
C GLY A 97 -2.76 26.37 -9.42
N LEU A 98 -2.32 26.22 -8.17
CA LEU A 98 -1.92 24.96 -7.55
C LEU A 98 -2.82 24.55 -6.39
N VAL A 99 -2.90 23.25 -6.15
CA VAL A 99 -3.55 22.62 -4.99
C VAL A 99 -2.56 21.64 -4.33
N VAL A 100 -2.69 21.40 -3.02
CA VAL A 100 -1.91 20.35 -2.34
C VAL A 100 -2.47 18.98 -2.70
N ALA A 101 -1.63 18.05 -3.15
CA ALA A 101 -2.01 16.70 -3.51
C ALA A 101 -1.25 15.68 -2.67
N ILE A 102 -1.99 14.89 -1.87
CA ILE A 102 -1.46 13.88 -0.96
C ILE A 102 -1.74 12.50 -1.57
N ALA A 103 -0.71 11.68 -1.78
CA ALA A 103 -0.89 10.29 -2.17
C ALA A 103 -0.96 9.39 -0.93
N GLN A 104 -1.98 8.53 -0.86
CA GLN A 104 -2.20 7.60 0.26
C GLN A 104 -2.37 6.17 -0.25
N ASN A 105 -1.75 5.21 0.45
CA ASN A 105 -1.95 3.78 0.18
C ASN A 105 -3.35 3.35 0.60
N VAL A 106 -4.12 2.84 -0.35
CA VAL A 106 -5.51 2.39 -0.16
C VAL A 106 -5.66 1.16 0.75
N ASP A 107 -4.63 0.31 0.85
CA ASP A 107 -4.66 -0.88 1.69
C ASP A 107 -4.17 -0.59 3.11
N THR A 108 -3.01 0.08 3.23
CA THR A 108 -2.35 0.26 4.53
C THR A 108 -2.69 1.57 5.24
N GLY A 109 -3.32 2.52 4.54
CA GLY A 109 -3.62 3.87 5.05
C GLY A 109 -2.41 4.81 5.11
N ALA A 110 -1.20 4.32 4.82
CA ALA A 110 0.03 5.12 4.90
C ALA A 110 0.01 6.31 3.93
N ILE A 111 0.42 7.48 4.40
CA ILE A 111 0.69 8.62 3.53
C ILE A 111 2.00 8.36 2.80
N LEU A 112 1.95 8.29 1.47
CA LEU A 112 3.07 7.90 0.62
C LEU A 112 3.98 9.10 0.31
N MET A 113 3.39 10.20 -0.15
CA MET A 113 4.08 11.44 -0.49
C MET A 113 3.10 12.61 -0.62
N GLN A 114 3.62 13.84 -0.55
CA GLN A 114 2.90 15.05 -0.95
C GLN A 114 3.55 15.65 -2.20
N GLY A 115 2.71 16.15 -3.11
CA GLY A 115 3.09 16.95 -4.27
C GLY A 115 2.10 18.10 -4.47
N PHE A 116 2.32 18.91 -5.49
CA PHE A 116 1.36 19.92 -5.94
C PHE A 116 0.69 19.42 -7.20
N ALA A 117 -0.57 19.78 -7.44
CA ALA A 117 -1.23 19.59 -8.73
C ALA A 117 -1.71 20.95 -9.24
N ASN A 118 -1.62 21.19 -10.55
CA ASN A 118 -2.38 22.23 -11.24
C ASN A 118 -3.64 21.61 -11.85
N ARG A 119 -4.50 22.43 -12.48
CA ARG A 119 -5.72 21.97 -13.16
C ARG A 119 -5.46 20.81 -14.14
N GLU A 120 -4.39 20.91 -14.91
CA GLU A 120 -3.98 19.90 -15.90
C GLU A 120 -3.49 18.58 -15.26
N ALA A 121 -2.72 18.64 -14.17
CA ALA A 121 -2.27 17.46 -13.42
C ALA A 121 -3.44 16.69 -12.79
N LEU A 122 -4.43 17.40 -12.25
CA LEU A 122 -5.64 16.77 -11.71
C LEU A 122 -6.47 16.14 -12.84
N ALA A 123 -6.68 16.85 -13.95
CA ALA A 123 -7.37 16.31 -15.12
C ALA A 123 -6.66 15.05 -15.69
N THR A 124 -5.33 15.08 -15.77
CA THR A 124 -4.51 13.93 -16.20
C THR A 124 -4.63 12.77 -15.23
N THR A 125 -4.70 13.02 -13.92
CA THR A 125 -4.88 11.97 -12.90
C THR A 125 -6.28 11.33 -13.01
N ILE A 126 -7.33 12.12 -13.23
CA ILE A 126 -8.70 11.64 -13.43
C ILE A 126 -8.79 10.71 -14.64
N LEU A 127 -8.17 11.09 -15.76
CA LEU A 127 -8.18 10.33 -17.01
C LEU A 127 -7.29 9.07 -16.96
N SER A 128 -6.05 9.21 -16.50
CA SER A 128 -5.05 8.14 -16.54
C SER A 128 -5.16 7.13 -15.39
N ARG A 129 -5.86 7.50 -14.31
CA ARG A 129 -5.85 6.78 -13.02
C ARG A 129 -4.44 6.52 -12.47
N LYS A 130 -3.49 7.43 -12.75
CA LYS A 130 -2.14 7.43 -12.20
C LYS A 130 -1.85 8.79 -11.57
N ALA A 131 -1.18 8.81 -10.42
CA ALA A 131 -0.94 10.05 -9.68
C ALA A 131 -0.01 11.00 -10.47
N THR A 132 -0.60 12.03 -11.08
CA THR A 132 0.11 13.09 -11.79
C THR A 132 0.17 14.36 -10.93
N PHE A 133 1.36 14.94 -10.88
CA PHE A 133 1.70 16.14 -10.12
C PHE A 133 2.25 17.22 -11.05
N PHE A 134 2.25 18.46 -10.56
CA PHE A 134 2.92 19.60 -11.19
C PHE A 134 4.21 19.93 -10.43
N SER A 135 5.34 19.91 -11.15
CA SER A 135 6.67 20.16 -10.60
C SER A 135 6.96 21.66 -10.59
N ARG A 136 6.76 22.33 -9.45
CA ARG A 136 6.99 23.79 -9.29
C ARG A 136 8.37 24.30 -9.72
N SER A 137 9.40 23.44 -9.69
CA SER A 137 10.77 23.78 -10.10
C SER A 137 11.04 23.56 -11.59
N ARG A 138 10.36 22.61 -12.24
CA ARG A 138 10.48 22.33 -13.68
C ARG A 138 9.38 22.99 -14.52
N SER A 139 8.37 23.57 -13.86
CA SER A 139 7.15 24.10 -14.47
C SER A 139 6.47 23.13 -15.43
N SER A 140 6.46 21.84 -15.08
CA SER A 140 5.99 20.74 -15.93
C SER A 140 5.10 19.76 -15.16
N LEU A 141 4.24 19.05 -15.89
CA LEU A 141 3.64 17.82 -15.39
C LEU A 141 4.71 16.76 -15.09
N TRP A 142 4.34 15.81 -14.22
CA TRP A 142 5.11 14.61 -13.91
C TRP A 142 4.18 13.54 -13.31
N THR A 143 4.07 12.39 -13.94
CA THR A 143 3.35 11.24 -13.37
C THR A 143 4.32 10.41 -12.54
N LYS A 144 3.97 10.18 -11.27
CA LYS A 144 4.78 9.37 -10.37
C LYS A 144 4.94 7.97 -10.98
N GLY A 145 6.19 7.56 -11.21
CA GLY A 145 6.54 6.24 -11.77
C GLY A 145 6.98 6.23 -13.23
N GLU A 146 6.88 7.34 -13.99
CA GLU A 146 7.30 7.39 -15.42
C GLU A 146 8.71 6.82 -15.65
N THR A 147 9.68 7.27 -14.85
CA THR A 147 11.08 6.80 -14.88
C THR A 147 11.27 5.48 -14.13
N SER A 148 10.84 5.40 -12.86
CA SER A 148 11.18 4.29 -11.95
C SER A 148 10.24 3.08 -12.01
N LYS A 149 9.17 3.15 -12.80
CA LYS A 149 8.04 2.19 -12.90
C LYS A 149 7.24 1.95 -11.61
N ASN A 150 7.65 2.50 -10.47
CA ASN A 150 6.87 2.55 -9.24
C ASN A 150 5.77 3.63 -9.37
N PHE A 151 4.70 3.32 -10.11
CA PHE A 151 3.52 4.17 -10.22
C PHE A 151 2.68 4.14 -8.94
N ILE A 152 1.77 5.11 -8.81
CA ILE A 152 0.66 5.06 -7.85
C ILE A 152 -0.61 5.03 -8.68
N ASN A 153 -1.29 3.89 -8.70
CA ASN A 153 -2.54 3.69 -9.44
C ASN A 153 -3.69 4.19 -8.56
N VAL A 154 -4.34 5.27 -9.00
CA VAL A 154 -5.35 6.00 -8.24
C VAL A 154 -6.70 5.31 -8.37
N LEU A 155 -7.21 4.79 -7.26
CA LEU A 155 -8.54 4.21 -7.18
C LEU A 155 -9.60 5.29 -7.04
N ASP A 156 -9.33 6.32 -6.23
CA ASP A 156 -10.26 7.43 -6.02
C ASP A 156 -9.53 8.76 -5.70
N ILE A 157 -10.24 9.88 -5.86
CA ILE A 157 -9.74 11.23 -5.59
C ILE A 157 -10.74 11.94 -4.67
N PHE A 158 -10.28 12.30 -3.48
CA PHE A 158 -11.07 13.08 -2.53
C PHE A 158 -10.63 14.55 -2.56
N LEU A 159 -11.59 15.47 -2.54
CA LEU A 159 -11.38 16.86 -2.17
C LEU A 159 -11.66 17.02 -0.67
N ASP A 160 -10.96 17.92 0.00
CA ASP A 160 -11.31 18.35 1.35
C ASP A 160 -12.53 19.31 1.37
N CYS A 161 -12.89 19.80 2.57
CA CYS A 161 -14.18 20.46 2.79
C CYS A 161 -14.27 21.86 2.16
N ASP A 162 -13.17 22.61 2.07
CA ASP A 162 -13.07 23.89 1.39
C ASP A 162 -12.29 23.83 0.05
N ARG A 163 -11.90 22.61 -0.36
CA ARG A 163 -11.42 22.22 -1.71
C ARG A 163 -10.05 22.78 -2.11
N ASP A 164 -9.16 23.06 -1.14
CA ASP A 164 -7.76 23.44 -1.41
C ASP A 164 -6.71 22.36 -1.10
N SER A 165 -7.17 21.17 -0.69
CA SER A 165 -6.35 19.96 -0.63
C SER A 165 -7.05 18.76 -1.26
N ILE A 166 -6.27 17.87 -1.88
CA ILE A 166 -6.76 16.64 -2.52
C ILE A 166 -6.00 15.41 -2.05
N ILE A 167 -6.71 14.29 -1.88
CA ILE A 167 -6.12 12.97 -1.61
C ILE A 167 -6.27 12.10 -2.85
N TYR A 168 -5.14 11.65 -3.39
CA TYR A 168 -5.04 10.55 -4.35
C TYR A 168 -4.98 9.23 -3.58
N LEU A 169 -6.11 8.56 -3.42
CA LEU A 169 -6.19 7.26 -2.76
C LEU A 169 -5.86 6.16 -3.78
N GLY A 170 -4.75 5.44 -3.59
CA GLY A 170 -4.23 4.55 -4.63
C GLY A 170 -3.36 3.40 -4.14
N LYS A 171 -3.03 2.50 -5.06
CA LYS A 171 -2.11 1.38 -4.85
C LYS A 171 -0.75 1.70 -5.47
N PRO A 172 0.35 1.73 -4.71
CA PRO A 172 1.70 1.83 -5.28
C PRO A 172 2.13 0.50 -5.92
N ASP A 173 2.82 0.57 -7.06
CA ASP A 173 3.41 -0.60 -7.77
C ASP A 173 4.80 -0.99 -7.23
N GLY A 174 5.31 -0.26 -6.24
CA GLY A 174 6.65 -0.43 -5.66
C GLY A 174 6.95 0.72 -4.69
N PRO A 175 8.17 0.83 -4.15
CA PRO A 175 8.49 1.87 -3.17
C PRO A 175 8.27 3.28 -3.74
N THR A 176 7.57 4.12 -2.99
CA THR A 176 7.24 5.48 -3.43
C THR A 176 8.48 6.34 -3.47
N CYS A 177 9.32 6.26 -2.44
CA CYS A 177 10.50 7.10 -2.31
C CYS A 177 11.66 6.60 -3.17
N HIS A 178 12.47 7.54 -3.66
CA HIS A 178 13.70 7.23 -4.42
C HIS A 178 14.79 6.55 -3.57
N THR A 179 14.64 6.54 -2.24
CA THR A 179 15.53 5.82 -1.31
C THR A 179 15.22 4.33 -1.23
N GLY A 180 14.13 3.86 -1.84
CA GLY A 180 13.60 2.50 -1.65
C GLY A 180 12.58 2.38 -0.52
N ALA A 181 12.31 3.45 0.24
CA ALA A 181 11.27 3.45 1.26
C ALA A 181 9.84 3.50 0.66
N GLU A 182 8.88 2.85 1.33
CA GLU A 182 7.47 2.83 0.92
C GLU A 182 6.84 4.23 0.92
N THR A 183 7.23 5.06 1.88
CA THR A 183 6.78 6.45 2.09
C THR A 183 7.97 7.42 2.04
N CYS A 184 7.73 8.70 1.76
CA CYS A 184 8.70 9.78 1.98
C CYS A 184 8.79 10.22 3.46
N TYR A 185 7.87 9.80 4.33
CA TYR A 185 7.76 10.23 5.73
C TYR A 185 8.44 9.24 6.69
N TYR A 186 9.71 8.91 6.42
CA TYR A 186 10.50 7.94 7.19
C TYR A 186 11.42 8.56 8.26
N SER A 187 11.38 9.88 8.45
CA SER A 187 12.24 10.59 9.42
C SER A 187 11.38 11.33 10.45
N SER A 188 11.47 10.90 11.71
CA SER A 188 10.88 11.60 12.86
C SER A 188 11.65 12.89 13.16
N VAL A 189 10.92 13.93 13.59
CA VAL A 189 11.50 15.20 14.06
C VAL A 189 12.09 15.05 15.46
N TYR A 190 11.43 14.29 16.33
CA TYR A 190 11.90 14.08 17.71
C TYR A 190 13.19 13.26 17.76
N ASP A 191 13.38 12.30 16.85
CA ASP A 191 14.60 11.49 16.76
C ASP A 191 15.82 12.35 16.35
N GLN A 192 15.59 13.42 15.57
CA GLN A 192 16.63 14.38 15.20
C GLN A 192 16.95 15.37 16.34
N LEU A 193 15.99 15.66 17.21
CA LEU A 193 16.15 16.60 18.33
C LEU A 193 16.70 15.93 19.60
N GLU A 194 16.28 14.70 19.87
CA GLU A 194 16.53 13.98 21.13
C GLU A 194 17.42 12.74 20.95
N GLY A 195 17.75 12.39 19.70
CA GLY A 195 18.42 11.14 19.33
C GLY A 195 17.43 9.96 19.15
N PRO A 196 17.81 8.92 18.39
CA PRO A 196 16.98 7.73 18.22
C PRO A 196 16.82 6.99 19.55
N LYS A 197 15.57 6.81 19.98
CA LYS A 197 15.25 6.12 21.23
C LYS A 197 15.21 4.61 21.00
N PRO A 198 15.91 3.80 21.82
CA PRO A 198 15.88 2.35 21.65
C PRO A 198 14.46 1.80 21.80
N ASN A 199 14.06 0.94 20.88
CA ASN A 199 12.71 0.36 20.77
C ASN A 199 11.58 1.35 20.43
N GLN A 200 11.89 2.51 19.81
CA GLN A 200 10.88 3.49 19.37
C GLN A 200 11.06 3.91 17.90
N ASP A 201 11.08 2.94 16.98
CA ASP A 201 11.08 3.23 15.54
C ASP A 201 9.69 3.69 15.07
N TRP A 202 9.32 4.93 15.38
CA TRP A 202 8.07 5.52 14.93
C TRP A 202 8.15 5.91 13.45
N LEU A 203 7.75 4.99 12.59
CA LEU A 203 7.38 5.29 11.21
C LEU A 203 6.00 5.97 11.18
N ALA A 204 5.78 6.84 10.18
CA ALA A 204 4.46 7.39 9.85
C ALA A 204 3.55 6.34 9.19
N ALA A 205 3.32 5.23 9.90
CA ALA A 205 2.66 4.01 9.45
C ALA A 205 1.53 3.61 10.41
N THR A 206 0.63 2.73 9.97
CA THR A 206 -0.45 2.23 10.84
C THR A 206 0.04 1.18 11.82
N THR A 207 -0.68 0.98 12.93
CA THR A 207 -0.30 0.04 14.00
C THR A 207 0.03 -1.37 13.50
N LEU A 208 -0.72 -1.87 12.50
CA LEU A 208 -0.48 -3.18 11.90
C LEU A 208 0.82 -3.21 11.07
N GLN A 209 1.15 -2.15 10.32
CA GLN A 209 2.44 -2.06 9.60
C GLN A 209 3.61 -1.98 10.60
N SER A 210 3.49 -1.19 11.67
CA SER A 210 4.51 -1.10 12.72
C SER A 210 4.72 -2.44 13.43
N LEU A 211 3.64 -3.21 13.63
CA LEU A 211 3.71 -4.58 14.16
C LEU A 211 4.39 -5.54 13.16
N GLU A 212 4.05 -5.48 11.88
CA GLU A 212 4.71 -6.28 10.83
C GLU A 212 6.22 -6.00 10.78
N ALA A 213 6.63 -4.73 10.74
CA ALA A 213 8.04 -4.34 10.78
C ALA A 213 8.76 -4.85 12.04
N THR A 214 8.08 -4.85 13.19
CA THR A 214 8.61 -5.41 14.45
C THR A 214 8.79 -6.92 14.39
N ILE A 215 7.83 -7.65 13.79
CA ILE A 215 7.89 -9.11 13.65
C ILE A 215 8.99 -9.49 12.64
N SER A 216 9.09 -8.79 11.51
CA SER A 216 10.12 -9.01 10.48
C SER A 216 11.53 -8.81 11.04
N ARG A 217 11.77 -7.74 11.82
CA ARG A 217 13.05 -7.55 12.51
C ARG A 217 13.40 -8.69 13.46
N ARG A 218 12.42 -9.20 14.22
CA ARG A 218 12.60 -10.40 15.08
C ARG A 218 12.77 -11.71 14.29
N LYS A 219 12.45 -11.73 12.98
CA LYS A 219 12.78 -12.78 12.00
C LYS A 219 14.18 -12.58 11.39
N GLU A 220 14.79 -11.41 11.50
CA GLU A 220 16.18 -11.13 11.07
C GLU A 220 17.20 -11.34 12.20
N GLU A 221 16.83 -11.12 13.47
CA GLU A 221 17.60 -11.49 14.68
C GLU A 221 17.99 -12.99 14.78
N ILE A 222 17.58 -13.79 13.79
CA ILE A 222 17.75 -15.24 13.69
C ILE A 222 19.20 -15.66 13.45
N GLU A 223 20.01 -14.82 12.81
CA GLU A 223 21.33 -15.24 12.27
C GLU A 223 22.51 -14.97 13.21
N GLU A 224 22.48 -13.90 14.01
CA GLU A 224 23.65 -13.46 14.80
C GLU A 224 23.68 -13.92 16.27
N ALA A 225 22.55 -14.34 16.84
CA ALA A 225 22.36 -14.42 18.29
C ALA A 225 22.49 -15.83 18.90
N GLN A 226 23.61 -16.54 18.67
CA GLN A 226 23.88 -17.86 19.27
C GLN A 226 23.90 -17.87 20.82
N ASN A 227 23.92 -16.70 21.49
CA ASN A 227 24.15 -16.59 22.93
C ASN A 227 23.09 -15.74 23.70
N ARG A 228 21.89 -15.50 23.12
CA ARG A 228 20.77 -14.82 23.79
C ARG A 228 19.52 -15.70 23.83
N LYS A 229 18.72 -15.60 24.90
CA LYS A 229 17.40 -16.24 24.96
C LYS A 229 16.52 -15.69 23.82
N PRO A 230 15.83 -16.54 23.04
CA PRO A 230 14.99 -16.08 21.93
C PRO A 230 13.82 -15.24 22.44
N SER A 231 13.44 -14.20 21.68
CA SER A 231 12.22 -13.44 21.92
C SER A 231 10.96 -14.32 21.79
N TRP A 232 9.82 -13.89 22.36
CA TRP A 232 8.55 -14.63 22.24
C TRP A 232 8.17 -14.88 20.76
N THR A 233 8.29 -13.84 19.93
CA THR A 233 8.12 -13.94 18.46
C THR A 233 9.05 -14.97 17.85
N LYS A 234 10.33 -14.99 18.23
CA LYS A 234 11.32 -15.96 17.75
C LYS A 234 10.98 -17.40 18.16
N LYS A 235 10.45 -17.63 19.38
CA LYS A 235 9.97 -18.96 19.80
C LYS A 235 8.83 -19.44 18.89
N LEU A 236 7.84 -18.58 18.65
CA LEU A 236 6.70 -18.88 17.78
C LEU A 236 7.10 -19.14 16.31
N LEU A 237 8.09 -18.41 15.79
CA LEU A 237 8.59 -18.63 14.42
C LEU A 237 9.37 -19.95 14.25
N LEU A 238 9.92 -20.49 15.34
CA LEU A 238 10.64 -21.78 15.34
C LEU A 238 9.73 -22.99 15.58
N ASP A 239 8.64 -22.81 16.34
CA ASP A 239 7.74 -23.86 16.80
C ASP A 239 6.35 -23.67 16.16
N LYS A 240 6.10 -24.38 15.05
CA LYS A 240 4.88 -24.26 14.24
C LYS A 240 3.67 -24.82 14.97
N GLU A 241 3.87 -25.87 15.75
CA GLU A 241 2.87 -26.53 16.56
C GLU A 241 2.38 -25.59 17.67
N LEU A 242 3.30 -24.93 18.39
CA LEU A 242 3.00 -23.89 19.38
C LEU A 242 2.30 -22.68 18.75
N LEU A 243 2.76 -22.19 17.61
CA LEU A 243 2.13 -21.07 16.90
C LEU A 243 0.70 -21.42 16.46
N CYS A 244 0.49 -22.61 15.88
CA CYS A 244 -0.85 -23.10 15.52
C CYS A 244 -1.72 -23.38 16.74
N SER A 245 -1.14 -23.74 17.89
CA SER A 245 -1.86 -23.84 19.16
C SER A 245 -2.34 -22.46 19.60
N LYS A 246 -1.43 -21.48 19.68
CA LYS A 246 -1.75 -20.13 20.12
C LYS A 246 -2.81 -19.44 19.27
N VAL A 247 -2.71 -19.49 17.93
CA VAL A 247 -3.75 -18.92 17.06
C VAL A 247 -5.15 -19.52 17.30
N ARG A 248 -5.23 -20.80 17.70
CA ARG A 248 -6.51 -21.45 18.05
C ARG A 248 -6.98 -21.11 19.47
N GLU A 249 -6.04 -20.94 20.40
CA GLU A 249 -6.27 -20.50 21.78
C GLU A 249 -6.90 -19.10 21.78
N GLU A 250 -6.23 -18.09 21.22
CA GLU A 250 -6.75 -16.70 21.22
C GLU A 250 -8.06 -16.56 20.43
N ALA A 251 -8.26 -17.37 19.38
CA ALA A 251 -9.53 -17.42 18.66
C ALA A 251 -10.66 -18.05 19.49
N GLY A 252 -10.34 -18.98 20.39
CA GLY A 252 -11.26 -19.54 21.37
C GLY A 252 -11.59 -18.54 22.47
N GLU A 253 -10.58 -17.90 23.07
CA GLU A 253 -10.77 -16.89 24.11
C GLU A 253 -11.59 -15.70 23.59
N LEU A 254 -11.34 -15.21 22.36
CA LEU A 254 -12.17 -14.17 21.72
C LEU A 254 -13.65 -14.56 21.56
N VAL A 255 -13.95 -15.83 21.26
CA VAL A 255 -15.34 -16.31 21.17
C VAL A 255 -15.94 -16.46 22.57
N GLN A 256 -15.14 -16.89 23.55
CA GLN A 256 -15.55 -17.05 24.93
C GLN A 256 -15.97 -15.71 25.56
N THR A 257 -15.28 -14.60 25.24
CA THR A 257 -15.65 -13.26 25.76
C THR A 257 -17.11 -12.89 25.45
N LEU A 258 -17.61 -13.28 24.27
CA LEU A 258 -18.99 -13.06 23.85
C LEU A 258 -19.98 -14.03 24.54
N LEU A 259 -19.58 -15.29 24.73
CA LEU A 259 -20.44 -16.33 25.31
C LEU A 259 -20.63 -16.14 26.83
N GLU A 260 -19.60 -15.68 27.52
CA GLU A 260 -19.61 -15.47 28.97
C GLU A 260 -20.01 -14.03 29.36
N GLY A 261 -20.20 -13.15 28.37
CA GLY A 261 -20.60 -11.76 28.60
C GLY A 261 -19.51 -10.91 29.25
N GLU A 262 -18.24 -11.20 28.92
CA GLU A 262 -17.09 -10.45 29.41
C GLU A 262 -17.08 -9.00 28.89
N ASP A 263 -16.25 -8.16 29.50
CA ASP A 263 -16.23 -6.74 29.19
C ASP A 263 -15.47 -6.42 27.88
N ARG A 264 -15.65 -5.17 27.40
CA ARG A 264 -15.07 -4.71 26.14
C ARG A 264 -13.54 -4.71 26.13
N SER A 265 -12.89 -4.48 27.28
CA SER A 265 -11.44 -4.49 27.42
C SER A 265 -10.88 -5.89 27.22
N ARG A 266 -11.52 -6.92 27.80
CA ARG A 266 -11.14 -8.31 27.61
C ARG A 266 -11.31 -8.74 26.14
N THR A 267 -12.47 -8.46 25.54
CA THR A 267 -12.69 -8.71 24.09
C THR A 267 -11.66 -8.01 23.19
N ALA A 268 -11.26 -6.78 23.52
CA ALA A 268 -10.22 -6.06 22.79
C ALA A 268 -8.82 -6.67 22.97
N SER A 269 -8.51 -7.22 24.15
CA SER A 269 -7.26 -7.93 24.43
C SER A 269 -7.17 -9.21 23.60
N GLU A 270 -8.21 -10.05 23.61
CA GLU A 270 -8.18 -11.34 22.88
C GLU A 270 -8.10 -11.13 21.36
N MET A 271 -8.79 -10.09 20.85
CA MET A 271 -8.64 -9.71 19.45
C MET A 271 -7.22 -9.22 19.13
N ALA A 272 -6.57 -8.49 20.04
CA ALA A 272 -5.19 -8.02 19.84
C ALA A 272 -4.19 -9.19 19.84
N ASP A 273 -4.33 -10.15 20.76
CA ASP A 273 -3.50 -11.35 20.81
C ASP A 273 -3.76 -12.28 19.60
N LEU A 274 -5.02 -12.43 19.16
CA LEU A 274 -5.35 -13.15 17.93
C LEU A 274 -4.73 -12.48 16.69
N LEU A 275 -4.80 -11.15 16.58
CA LEU A 275 -4.15 -10.40 15.50
C LEU A 275 -2.63 -10.58 15.54
N TYR A 276 -2.01 -10.46 16.71
CA TYR A 276 -0.57 -10.63 16.89
C TYR A 276 -0.11 -12.03 16.43
N HIS A 277 -0.71 -13.10 16.96
CA HIS A 277 -0.33 -14.46 16.60
C HIS A 277 -0.64 -14.77 15.12
N SER A 278 -1.74 -14.23 14.58
CA SER A 278 -2.05 -14.33 13.15
C SER A 278 -0.98 -13.64 12.29
N MET A 279 -0.49 -12.46 12.67
CA MET A 279 0.57 -11.77 11.93
C MET A 279 1.90 -12.52 12.00
N VAL A 280 2.26 -13.13 13.13
CA VAL A 280 3.44 -14.01 13.20
C VAL A 280 3.30 -15.21 12.25
N LEU A 281 2.10 -15.78 12.12
CA LEU A 281 1.80 -16.84 11.15
C LEU A 281 1.92 -16.35 9.70
N LEU A 282 1.45 -15.15 9.38
CA LEU A 282 1.63 -14.54 8.05
C LEU A 282 3.12 -14.37 7.71
N THR A 283 3.93 -13.85 8.63
CA THR A 283 5.40 -13.70 8.45
C THR A 283 6.12 -15.04 8.30
N ALA A 284 5.64 -16.11 8.95
CA ALA A 284 6.12 -17.48 8.77
C ALA A 284 5.68 -18.13 7.44
N LYS A 285 4.71 -17.53 6.74
CA LYS A 285 4.23 -17.91 5.41
C LYS A 285 4.68 -16.97 4.29
N ASP A 286 5.46 -15.94 4.63
CA ASP A 286 5.92 -14.88 3.73
C ASP A 286 4.77 -14.12 3.05
N VAL A 287 3.67 -13.93 3.79
CA VAL A 287 2.51 -13.12 3.37
C VAL A 287 2.54 -11.80 4.12
N LYS A 288 2.39 -10.67 3.42
CA LYS A 288 2.28 -9.35 4.04
C LYS A 288 0.86 -9.04 4.52
N ILE A 289 0.73 -8.24 5.57
CA ILE A 289 -0.57 -7.72 6.03
C ILE A 289 -1.27 -6.91 4.93
N GLU A 290 -0.51 -6.22 4.07
CA GLU A 290 -1.05 -5.48 2.92
C GLU A 290 -1.80 -6.39 1.93
N GLU A 291 -1.35 -7.63 1.71
CA GLU A 291 -2.04 -8.59 0.85
C GLU A 291 -3.37 -9.05 1.47
N VAL A 292 -3.40 -9.22 2.80
CA VAL A 292 -4.63 -9.56 3.53
C VAL A 292 -5.63 -8.40 3.48
N LEU A 293 -5.16 -7.16 3.65
CA LEU A 293 -5.97 -5.95 3.53
C LEU A 293 -6.51 -5.76 2.11
N GLU A 294 -5.70 -6.03 1.08
CA GLU A 294 -6.15 -6.04 -0.31
C GLU A 294 -7.22 -7.12 -0.55
N VAL A 295 -7.04 -8.34 -0.01
CA VAL A 295 -8.06 -9.40 -0.10
C VAL A 295 -9.36 -8.94 0.57
N LEU A 296 -9.31 -8.26 1.73
CA LEU A 296 -10.50 -7.69 2.38
C LEU A 296 -11.15 -6.57 1.55
N ARG A 297 -10.37 -5.64 1.00
CA ARG A 297 -10.87 -4.56 0.13
C ARG A 297 -11.57 -5.10 -1.11
N ARG A 298 -11.02 -6.14 -1.74
CA ARG A 298 -11.66 -6.86 -2.88
C ARG A 298 -12.98 -7.54 -2.48
N ARG A 299 -13.19 -7.84 -1.19
CA ARG A 299 -14.45 -8.38 -0.67
C ARG A 299 -15.48 -7.30 -0.40
N PHE A 300 -15.13 -6.13 0.12
CA PHE A 300 -16.12 -5.08 0.43
C PHE A 300 -16.95 -4.61 -0.78
N ALA A 301 -16.41 -4.74 -2.00
CA ALA A 301 -17.13 -4.45 -3.24
C ALA A 301 -18.13 -5.55 -3.70
N ARG A 302 -18.33 -6.62 -2.91
CA ARG A 302 -19.29 -7.72 -3.15
C ARG A 302 -19.95 -8.10 -1.82
N SER A 303 -21.24 -8.43 -1.82
CA SER A 303 -21.83 -8.94 -0.58
C SER A 303 -21.16 -10.25 -0.16
N GLY A 304 -21.02 -10.51 1.15
CA GLY A 304 -20.40 -11.74 1.65
C GLY A 304 -21.10 -13.03 1.18
N ILE A 305 -22.37 -12.91 0.79
CA ILE A 305 -23.18 -13.99 0.19
C ILE A 305 -22.73 -14.25 -1.26
N GLU A 306 -22.56 -13.20 -2.08
CA GLU A 306 -22.03 -13.33 -3.45
C GLU A 306 -20.59 -13.86 -3.44
N GLU A 307 -19.75 -13.43 -2.50
CA GLU A 307 -18.38 -13.95 -2.38
C GLU A 307 -18.40 -15.45 -2.06
N LYS A 308 -19.18 -15.88 -1.06
CA LYS A 308 -19.32 -17.30 -0.67
C LYS A 308 -19.85 -18.16 -1.83
N ASN A 309 -20.81 -17.65 -2.60
CA ASN A 309 -21.32 -18.30 -3.80
C ASN A 309 -20.27 -18.37 -4.93
N SER A 310 -19.40 -17.36 -5.05
CA SER A 310 -18.31 -17.37 -6.03
C SER A 310 -17.20 -18.37 -5.69
N ARG A 311 -16.94 -18.62 -4.39
CA ARG A 311 -16.00 -19.65 -3.93
C ARG A 311 -16.51 -21.05 -4.23
N LYS A 312 -17.76 -21.37 -3.84
CA LYS A 312 -18.42 -22.63 -4.21
C LYS A 312 -18.34 -22.90 -5.71
N ARG A 313 -18.68 -21.90 -6.52
CA ARG A 313 -18.60 -22.00 -7.99
C ARG A 313 -17.19 -22.27 -8.50
N ARG A 314 -16.14 -21.68 -7.89
CA ARG A 314 -14.74 -21.97 -8.24
C ARG A 314 -14.31 -23.38 -7.83
N GLU A 315 -14.75 -23.86 -6.68
CA GLU A 315 -14.50 -25.23 -6.20
C GLU A 315 -15.22 -26.27 -7.06
N GLU A 316 -16.48 -26.02 -7.42
CA GLU A 316 -17.29 -26.81 -8.34
C GLU A 316 -16.65 -26.88 -9.74
N VAL A 317 -16.22 -25.75 -10.31
CA VAL A 317 -15.52 -25.71 -11.62
C VAL A 317 -14.18 -26.44 -11.55
N ARG A 318 -13.40 -26.28 -10.47
CA ARG A 318 -12.13 -27.00 -10.27
C ARG A 318 -12.32 -28.51 -10.10
N SER A 319 -13.41 -28.92 -9.45
CA SER A 319 -13.81 -30.32 -9.28
C SER A 319 -14.33 -30.93 -10.59
N ALA A 320 -15.16 -30.19 -11.33
CA ALA A 320 -15.66 -30.59 -12.65
C ALA A 320 -14.51 -30.73 -13.66
N SER A 321 -13.54 -29.81 -13.65
CA SER A 321 -12.35 -29.89 -14.49
C SER A 321 -11.49 -31.12 -14.16
N HIS A 322 -11.26 -31.43 -12.87
CA HIS A 322 -10.60 -32.69 -12.47
C HIS A 322 -11.38 -33.94 -12.89
N ARG A 323 -12.72 -33.89 -12.83
CA ARG A 323 -13.59 -35.01 -13.23
C ARG A 323 -13.58 -35.21 -14.74
N ALA A 324 -13.55 -34.15 -15.53
CA ALA A 324 -13.42 -34.19 -16.98
C ALA A 324 -12.05 -34.75 -17.41
N VAL A 325 -10.95 -34.29 -16.80
CA VAL A 325 -9.61 -34.84 -17.07
C VAL A 325 -9.53 -36.34 -16.75
N ARG A 326 -10.17 -36.80 -15.68
CA ARG A 326 -10.28 -38.24 -15.38
C ARG A 326 -11.16 -39.01 -16.38
N ALA A 327 -12.20 -38.40 -16.94
CA ALA A 327 -13.09 -39.07 -17.90
C ALA A 327 -12.44 -39.27 -19.29
N VAL A 328 -11.53 -38.37 -19.69
CA VAL A 328 -10.73 -38.52 -20.91
C VAL A 328 -9.61 -39.57 -20.74
N ALA A 329 -9.23 -39.86 -19.49
CA ALA A 329 -8.22 -40.86 -19.13
C ALA A 329 -8.80 -42.22 -18.71
N ALA A 330 -9.98 -42.60 -19.24
CA ALA A 330 -10.50 -43.95 -19.08
C ALA A 330 -9.63 -44.95 -19.87
N PRO A 331 -9.21 -46.09 -19.28
CA PRO A 331 -8.41 -47.07 -20.00
C PRO A 331 -9.22 -47.71 -21.13
N CYS A 332 -8.54 -47.95 -22.26
CA CYS A 332 -9.08 -48.73 -23.36
C CYS A 332 -8.91 -50.22 -23.00
N ASP A 333 -9.90 -50.81 -22.33
CA ASP A 333 -9.84 -52.21 -21.90
C ASP A 333 -9.95 -53.18 -23.10
N ASP A 334 -9.18 -54.28 -23.02
CA ASP A 334 -8.96 -55.26 -24.09
C ASP A 334 -10.25 -55.89 -24.67
N ALA A 335 -10.66 -55.41 -25.85
CA ALA A 335 -11.66 -56.07 -26.68
C ALA A 335 -11.06 -57.29 -27.42
N ARG A 336 -11.00 -58.40 -26.69
CA ARG A 336 -10.53 -59.73 -27.11
C ARG A 336 -11.21 -60.25 -28.39
N TRP A 337 -10.61 -60.02 -29.57
CA TRP A 337 -11.08 -60.61 -30.83
C TRP A 337 -10.50 -62.02 -31.05
N ARG A 338 -11.36 -62.95 -31.49
CA ARG A 338 -10.96 -64.34 -31.77
C ARG A 338 -10.27 -64.46 -33.12
N LEU A 339 -9.36 -65.44 -33.20
CA LEU A 339 -8.80 -65.94 -34.45
C LEU A 339 -9.90 -66.57 -35.31
N ASP A 340 -9.97 -66.17 -36.58
CA ASP A 340 -10.40 -67.00 -37.71
C ASP A 340 -9.64 -66.52 -38.97
N SER A 341 -9.13 -67.46 -39.76
CA SER A 341 -8.30 -67.25 -40.95
C SER A 341 -8.76 -68.20 -42.08
N PRO A 342 -8.30 -68.03 -43.33
CA PRO A 342 -8.68 -67.03 -44.32
C PRO A 342 -9.45 -67.69 -45.49
N PRO A 343 -9.64 -67.01 -46.64
CA PRO A 343 -8.89 -67.49 -47.81
C PRO A 343 -8.40 -66.41 -48.81
N HIS A 344 -7.35 -66.80 -49.56
CA HIS A 344 -6.83 -66.34 -50.87
C HIS A 344 -7.56 -65.19 -51.62
N ALA A 345 -6.89 -64.23 -52.28
CA ALA A 345 -5.83 -64.40 -53.29
C ALA A 345 -5.20 -63.05 -53.76
N SER A 346 -4.01 -63.11 -54.41
CA SER A 346 -3.53 -62.26 -55.54
C SER A 346 -3.67 -60.71 -55.51
N ALA A 347 -2.70 -59.87 -55.92
CA ALA A 347 -1.28 -60.00 -56.29
C ALA A 347 -0.69 -58.58 -56.58
N VAL A 348 0.64 -58.54 -56.77
CA VAL A 348 1.47 -57.59 -57.56
C VAL A 348 2.15 -56.40 -56.84
N ALA A 349 3.50 -56.42 -56.86
CA ALA A 349 4.53 -55.36 -56.98
C ALA A 349 4.31 -53.91 -56.43
N SER A 350 5.32 -53.12 -56.05
CA SER A 350 6.78 -53.20 -56.24
C SER A 350 7.53 -52.19 -55.33
N ALA A 351 8.88 -52.29 -55.30
CA ALA A 351 9.86 -51.30 -54.80
C ALA A 351 9.80 -50.94 -53.28
N ALA A 352 10.85 -51.19 -52.47
CA ALA A 352 12.19 -50.56 -52.45
C ALA A 352 12.15 -49.09 -51.96
N VAL A 353 13.01 -48.60 -51.05
CA VAL A 353 14.24 -49.17 -50.44
C VAL A 353 14.62 -48.39 -49.16
N ASN A 354 15.25 -49.05 -48.17
CA ASN A 354 16.23 -48.60 -47.14
C ASN A 354 16.07 -47.21 -46.40
N ASN A 355 16.59 -46.98 -45.18
CA ASN A 355 17.40 -47.82 -44.30
C ASN A 355 17.31 -47.40 -42.82
N LEU A 356 17.57 -48.38 -41.94
CA LEU A 356 18.36 -48.34 -40.70
C LEU A 356 18.59 -47.02 -39.93
N GLY A 357 18.32 -47.08 -38.63
CA GLY A 357 18.71 -46.08 -37.62
C GLY A 357 18.55 -46.57 -36.17
N THR A 358 18.72 -47.87 -35.91
CA THR A 358 18.60 -48.48 -34.57
C THR A 358 19.86 -48.29 -33.73
N HIS A 359 19.70 -47.92 -32.45
CA HIS A 359 20.26 -48.52 -31.22
C HIS A 359 20.06 -47.52 -30.07
N CYS A 360 19.24 -47.77 -29.03
CA CYS A 360 19.30 -48.80 -27.98
C CYS A 360 20.35 -48.54 -26.90
N CYS A 361 19.85 -48.32 -25.67
CA CYS A 361 20.41 -48.76 -24.38
C CYS A 361 21.78 -48.17 -23.94
N SER A 362 22.12 -48.05 -22.66
CA SER A 362 21.36 -48.23 -21.42
C SER A 362 22.10 -47.55 -20.26
N SER A 363 21.31 -47.11 -19.26
CA SER A 363 21.53 -47.29 -17.82
C SER A 363 22.75 -46.71 -17.08
N ASP A 364 22.46 -46.31 -15.84
CA ASP A 364 23.32 -46.15 -14.66
C ASP A 364 24.41 -45.07 -14.69
N GLU A 365 24.85 -44.46 -13.58
CA GLU A 365 24.37 -44.16 -12.23
C GLU A 365 25.62 -43.53 -11.56
N LEU A 366 25.45 -42.42 -10.82
CA LEU A 366 26.20 -42.04 -9.60
C LEU A 366 26.46 -40.52 -9.48
N VAL A 367 26.41 -40.10 -8.22
CA VAL A 367 26.49 -38.73 -7.68
C VAL A 367 27.86 -38.58 -6.99
N PRO A 368 28.47 -37.38 -6.97
CA PRO A 368 28.43 -36.56 -5.74
C PRO A 368 27.71 -35.21 -5.91
#